data_AF-X0UVX2-F1
#
_entry.id   AF-X0UVX2-F1
#
_cell.length_a   1.000
_cell.length_b   1.000
_cell.length_c   1.000
_cell.angle_alpha   90.00
_cell.angle_beta   90.00
_cell.angle_gamma   90.00
#
_symmetry.space_group_name_H-M   'P 1'
#
loop_
_entity.id
_entity.type
_entity.pdbx_description
1 polymer ?
#
loop_
_entity_poly.entity_id
_entity_poly.type
_entity_poly.pdbx_seq_one_letter_code
_entity_poly.pdbx_strand_id
1 'polypeptide(L)'
;MTLDDKVHALRLHVLQRAEELGNVSAACRDAGISRTLFYRWKKRFTLYGIDGLHPRRTAARPGRRPALDSIKERRIVAMALACPSWGPQRLSLQLAEEGVVISPTTVWRALHRLGLGTRIQRLLVLEVHSAEHAGLLTERTRRNLSRRKVRHVQAEKPGELVCIDTFYIGKLKGVGKLWQLTACDAASSYAMAKVVSANNAREAA
;
A
#
# COMPACT_ATOMS: atom_id res chain seq x y z
N MET A 1 -27.66 -27.46 -7.01
CA MET A 1 -27.21 -28.29 -5.87
C MET A 1 -25.76 -27.97 -5.59
N THR A 2 -25.44 -27.42 -4.42
CA THR A 2 -24.06 -27.04 -4.05
C THR A 2 -23.21 -28.26 -3.69
N LEU A 3 -21.89 -28.09 -3.58
CA LEU A 3 -21.00 -29.16 -3.08
C LEU A 3 -21.38 -29.58 -1.66
N ASP A 4 -21.76 -28.61 -0.81
CA ASP A 4 -22.15 -28.88 0.56
C ASP A 4 -23.44 -29.70 0.65
N ASP A 5 -24.40 -29.44 -0.26
CA ASP A 5 -25.65 -30.23 -0.37
C ASP A 5 -25.37 -31.67 -0.82
N LYS A 6 -24.46 -31.86 -1.78
CA LYS A 6 -24.04 -33.20 -2.23
C LYS A 6 -23.42 -34.01 -1.09
N VAL A 7 -22.55 -33.37 -0.31
CA VAL A 7 -21.89 -34.03 0.82
C VAL A 7 -22.89 -34.32 1.95
N HIS A 8 -23.85 -33.44 2.19
CA HIS A 8 -24.95 -33.66 3.15
C HIS A 8 -25.80 -34.87 2.74
N ALA A 9 -26.28 -34.90 1.49
CA ALA A 9 -27.08 -35.99 0.94
C ALA A 9 -26.33 -37.33 0.99
N LEU A 10 -25.04 -37.35 0.62
CA LEU A 10 -24.20 -38.56 0.73
C LEU A 10 -24.15 -39.08 2.17
N ARG A 11 -23.91 -38.21 3.15
CA ARG A 11 -23.83 -38.60 4.57
C ARG A 11 -25.14 -39.19 5.06
N LEU A 12 -26.28 -38.61 4.66
CA LEU A 12 -27.59 -39.12 5.02
C LEU A 12 -27.85 -40.49 4.38
N HIS A 13 -27.53 -40.63 3.10
CA HIS A 13 -27.69 -41.89 2.37
C HIS A 13 -26.89 -43.03 3.00
N VAL A 14 -25.65 -42.79 3.42
CA VAL A 14 -24.82 -43.82 4.07
C VAL A 14 -25.41 -44.28 5.41
N LEU A 15 -26.04 -43.38 6.17
CA LEU A 15 -26.71 -43.75 7.43
C LEU A 15 -27.95 -44.62 7.17
N GLN A 16 -28.79 -44.22 6.20
CA GLN A 16 -29.96 -45.00 5.79
C GLN A 16 -29.56 -46.38 5.26
N ARG A 17 -28.52 -46.44 4.42
CA ARG A 17 -28.02 -47.69 3.86
C ARG A 17 -27.52 -48.67 4.93
N ALA A 18 -26.90 -48.15 5.99
CA ALA A 18 -26.48 -48.99 7.12
C ALA A 18 -27.66 -49.56 7.91
N GLU A 19 -28.79 -48.85 7.96
CA GLU A 19 -30.03 -49.29 8.59
C GLU A 19 -30.75 -50.35 7.74
N GLU A 20 -30.87 -50.12 6.43
CA GLU A 20 -31.41 -51.09 5.46
C GLU A 20 -30.67 -52.43 5.49
N LEU A 21 -29.33 -52.39 5.53
CA LEU A 21 -28.48 -53.59 5.50
C LEU A 21 -28.34 -54.27 6.87
N GLY A 22 -28.69 -53.59 7.97
CA GLY A 22 -28.36 -54.03 9.33
C GLY A 22 -26.86 -54.21 9.60
N ASN A 23 -25.98 -53.75 8.69
CA ASN A 23 -24.54 -53.98 8.74
C ASN A 23 -23.74 -52.71 8.37
N VAL A 24 -23.22 -52.04 9.40
CA VAL A 24 -22.41 -50.83 9.28
C VAL A 24 -21.14 -51.06 8.47
N SER A 25 -20.49 -52.23 8.62
CA SER A 25 -19.24 -52.54 7.92
C SER A 25 -19.45 -52.76 6.42
N ALA A 26 -20.61 -53.27 6.01
CA ALA A 26 -20.99 -53.37 4.60
C ALA A 26 -21.25 -51.97 4.02
N ALA A 27 -22.11 -51.18 4.66
CA ALA A 27 -22.42 -49.82 4.20
C ALA A 27 -21.19 -48.90 4.11
N CYS A 28 -20.25 -49.02 5.06
CA CYS A 28 -18.99 -48.26 5.01
C CYS A 28 -18.08 -48.67 3.85
N ARG A 29 -18.04 -49.98 3.50
CA ARG A 29 -17.27 -50.48 2.34
C ARG A 29 -17.88 -49.99 1.04
N ASP A 30 -19.20 -50.08 0.89
CA ASP A 30 -19.92 -49.63 -0.31
C ASP A 30 -19.71 -48.12 -0.55
N ALA A 31 -19.71 -47.33 0.52
CA ALA A 31 -19.52 -45.88 0.46
C ALA A 31 -18.05 -45.43 0.44
N GLY A 32 -17.08 -46.35 0.58
CA GLY A 32 -15.66 -46.03 0.61
C GLY A 32 -15.22 -45.18 1.81
N ILE A 33 -15.89 -45.29 2.96
CA ILE A 33 -15.57 -44.51 4.18
C ILE A 33 -15.11 -45.39 5.33
N SER A 34 -14.40 -44.80 6.29
CA SER A 34 -14.05 -45.51 7.53
C SER A 34 -15.25 -45.59 8.48
N ARG A 35 -15.32 -46.69 9.25
CA ARG A 35 -16.31 -46.86 10.34
C ARG A 35 -16.22 -45.72 11.37
N THR A 36 -15.02 -45.17 11.60
CA THR A 36 -14.81 -44.02 12.49
C THR A 36 -15.55 -42.77 12.00
N LEU A 37 -15.54 -42.50 10.69
CA LEU A 37 -16.31 -41.41 10.10
C LEU A 37 -17.81 -41.65 10.22
N PHE A 38 -18.25 -42.89 9.95
CA PHE A 38 -19.64 -43.29 10.12
C PHE A 38 -20.16 -42.99 11.53
N TYR A 39 -19.49 -43.48 12.58
CA TYR A 39 -19.94 -43.24 13.95
C TYR A 39 -19.87 -41.75 14.34
N ARG A 40 -18.92 -40.99 13.78
CA ARG A 40 -18.87 -39.53 13.95
C ARG A 40 -20.08 -38.85 13.31
N TRP A 41 -20.54 -39.31 12.16
CA TRP A 41 -21.73 -38.79 11.49
C TRP A 41 -23.00 -39.23 12.21
N LYS A 42 -23.10 -40.51 12.60
CA LYS A 42 -24.22 -41.05 13.38
C LYS A 42 -24.39 -40.29 14.69
N LYS A 43 -23.32 -40.07 15.46
CA LYS A 43 -23.36 -39.26 16.70
C LYS A 43 -23.90 -37.85 16.45
N ARG A 44 -23.52 -37.20 15.34
CA ARG A 44 -24.02 -35.87 15.00
C ARG A 44 -25.47 -35.89 14.57
N PHE A 45 -25.88 -36.90 13.81
CA PHE A 45 -27.27 -37.10 13.43
C PHE A 45 -28.16 -37.33 14.65
N THR A 46 -27.73 -38.15 15.60
CA THR A 46 -28.46 -38.37 16.86
C THR A 46 -28.58 -37.10 17.70
N LEU A 47 -27.56 -36.23 17.70
CA LEU A 47 -27.53 -35.02 18.54
C LEU A 47 -28.22 -33.81 17.90
N TYR A 48 -28.15 -33.66 16.58
CA TYR A 48 -28.56 -32.45 15.85
C TYR A 48 -29.49 -32.74 14.66
N GLY A 49 -30.00 -33.96 14.53
CA GLY A 49 -30.85 -34.38 13.42
C GLY A 49 -30.16 -34.32 12.04
N ILE A 50 -30.97 -34.16 11.00
CA ILE A 50 -30.53 -34.09 9.60
C ILE A 50 -29.52 -32.95 9.40
N ASP A 51 -29.71 -31.81 10.07
CA ASP A 51 -28.82 -30.65 9.95
C ASP A 51 -27.41 -30.92 10.47
N GLY A 52 -27.26 -31.86 11.42
CA GLY A 52 -25.97 -32.30 11.95
C GLY A 52 -25.03 -32.92 10.91
N LEU A 53 -25.57 -33.28 9.74
CA LEU A 53 -24.81 -33.87 8.64
C LEU A 53 -24.21 -32.84 7.68
N HIS A 54 -24.54 -31.55 7.80
CA HIS A 54 -23.94 -30.54 6.90
C HIS A 54 -22.41 -30.47 7.10
N PRO A 55 -21.63 -30.21 6.05
CA PRO A 55 -20.22 -29.89 6.18
C PRO A 55 -20.02 -28.72 7.15
N ARG A 56 -19.34 -28.98 8.27
CA ARG A 56 -18.87 -27.89 9.12
C ARG A 56 -17.67 -27.26 8.44
N ARG A 57 -17.70 -25.95 8.24
CA ARG A 57 -16.50 -25.19 7.93
C ARG A 57 -15.57 -25.27 9.14
N THR A 58 -14.58 -26.16 9.09
CA THR A 58 -13.35 -26.08 9.90
C THR A 58 -12.45 -24.95 9.37
N ALA A 59 -13.04 -23.79 9.07
CA ALA A 59 -12.23 -22.61 8.87
C ALA A 59 -11.56 -22.36 10.22
N ALA A 60 -10.23 -22.46 10.26
CA ALA A 60 -9.46 -21.98 11.39
C ALA A 60 -9.98 -20.58 11.69
N ARG A 61 -10.61 -20.40 12.86
CA ARG A 61 -10.96 -19.05 13.31
C ARG A 61 -9.66 -18.25 13.21
N PRO A 62 -9.67 -17.05 12.61
CA PRO A 62 -8.47 -16.23 12.55
C PRO A 62 -7.86 -16.20 13.95
N GLY A 63 -6.64 -16.72 14.10
CA GLY A 63 -5.98 -16.74 15.39
C GLY A 63 -5.96 -15.34 15.99
N ARG A 64 -5.89 -15.23 17.33
CA ARG A 64 -5.73 -13.94 18.01
C ARG A 64 -4.56 -13.22 17.37
N ARG A 65 -4.81 -12.09 16.72
CA ARG A 65 -3.76 -11.32 16.05
C ARG A 65 -2.72 -10.97 17.11
N PRO A 66 -1.42 -11.19 16.87
CA PRO A 66 -0.39 -10.76 17.81
C PRO A 66 -0.59 -9.26 18.07
N ALA A 67 -0.74 -8.89 19.33
CA ALA A 67 -0.85 -7.50 19.70
C ALA A 67 0.52 -6.86 19.44
N LEU A 68 0.56 -5.92 18.50
CA LEU A 68 1.69 -5.01 18.41
C LEU A 68 1.66 -4.17 19.69
N ASP A 69 2.80 -4.06 20.36
CA ASP A 69 2.91 -3.19 21.53
C ASP A 69 2.49 -1.76 21.18
N SER A 70 1.72 -1.13 22.07
CA SER A 70 1.15 0.20 21.86
C SER A 70 2.21 1.26 21.60
N ILE A 71 3.40 1.12 22.22
CA ILE A 71 4.53 2.05 22.02
C ILE A 71 5.06 1.90 20.59
N LYS A 72 5.27 0.65 20.15
CA LYS A 72 5.70 0.34 18.78
C LYS A 72 4.71 0.84 17.73
N GLU A 73 3.41 0.68 17.98
CA GLU A 73 2.37 1.18 17.09
C GLU A 73 2.38 2.71 16.96
N ARG A 74 2.48 3.42 18.10
CA ARG A 74 2.60 4.89 18.10
C ARG A 74 3.84 5.35 17.35
N ARG A 75 4.99 4.68 17.55
CA ARG A 75 6.23 4.99 16.82
C ARG A 75 6.06 4.82 15.30
N ILE A 76 5.42 3.73 14.86
CA ILE A 76 5.12 3.52 13.44
C ILE A 76 4.27 4.66 12.88
N VAL A 77 3.18 5.04 13.57
CA VAL A 77 2.29 6.11 13.13
C VAL A 77 3.01 7.45 13.08
N ALA A 78 3.74 7.80 14.13
CA ALA A 78 4.48 9.06 14.20
C ALA A 78 5.47 9.19 13.05
N MET A 79 6.26 8.13 12.79
CA MET A 79 7.22 8.11 11.68
C MET A 79 6.52 8.19 10.32
N ALA A 80 5.42 7.46 10.15
CA ALA A 80 4.65 7.45 8.90
C ALA A 80 4.03 8.81 8.58
N LEU A 81 3.61 9.58 9.60
CA LEU A 81 3.10 10.94 9.42
C LEU A 81 4.22 11.97 9.24
N ALA A 82 5.36 11.79 9.91
CA ALA A 82 6.53 12.65 9.70
C ALA A 82 7.10 12.51 8.28
N CYS A 83 7.07 11.30 7.71
CA CYS A 83 7.55 11.00 6.36
C CYS A 83 6.52 10.22 5.52
N PRO A 84 5.45 10.88 5.03
CA PRO A 84 4.33 10.21 4.34
C PRO A 84 4.71 9.47 3.06
N SER A 85 5.80 9.91 2.41
CA SER A 85 6.30 9.32 1.17
C SER A 85 7.00 7.97 1.38
N TRP A 86 7.35 7.61 2.62
CA TRP A 86 8.11 6.40 2.90
C TRP A 86 7.21 5.17 2.91
N GLY A 87 7.70 4.10 2.28
CA GLY A 87 7.05 2.79 2.30
C GLY A 87 7.41 2.00 3.57
N PRO A 88 6.71 0.87 3.85
CA PRO A 88 6.92 0.07 5.05
C PRO A 88 8.36 -0.42 5.26
N GLN A 89 9.09 -0.69 4.16
CA GLN A 89 10.49 -1.12 4.23
C GLN A 89 11.41 -0.01 4.72
N ARG A 90 11.24 1.22 4.20
CA ARG A 90 12.02 2.38 4.64
C ARG A 90 11.67 2.77 6.08
N LEU A 91 10.39 2.72 6.45
CA LEU A 91 9.95 2.96 7.83
C LEU A 91 10.54 1.94 8.81
N SER A 92 10.56 0.65 8.43
CA SER A 92 11.17 -0.41 9.24
C SER A 92 12.68 -0.20 9.45
N LEU A 93 13.41 0.20 8.41
CA LEU A 93 14.84 0.55 8.52
C LEU A 93 15.05 1.75 9.45
N GLN A 94 14.29 2.82 9.27
CA GLN A 94 14.41 4.01 10.14
C GLN A 94 14.11 3.68 11.61
N LEU A 95 13.05 2.90 11.86
CA LEU A 95 12.69 2.50 13.21
C LEU A 95 13.78 1.62 13.85
N ALA A 96 14.46 0.78 13.06
CA ALA A 96 15.58 -0.01 13.55
C ALA A 96 16.79 0.87 13.93
N GLU A 97 17.06 1.95 13.20
CA GLU A 97 18.08 2.96 13.58
C GLU A 97 17.73 3.65 14.91
N GLU A 98 16.44 3.83 15.19
CA GLU A 98 15.94 4.37 16.47
C GLU A 98 15.82 3.31 17.60
N GLY A 99 16.35 2.10 17.39
CA GLY A 99 16.33 1.01 18.36
C GLY A 99 15.01 0.21 18.42
N VAL A 100 14.07 0.47 17.52
CA VAL A 100 12.76 -0.18 17.45
C VAL A 100 12.72 -1.17 16.28
N VAL A 101 13.14 -2.42 16.53
CA VAL A 101 13.17 -3.47 15.51
C VAL A 101 11.77 -4.01 15.22
N ILE A 102 11.24 -3.74 14.02
CA ILE A 102 9.93 -4.20 13.53
C ILE A 102 10.05 -4.60 12.06
N SER A 103 9.46 -5.73 11.66
CA SER A 103 9.49 -6.16 10.27
C SER A 103 8.68 -5.24 9.34
N PRO A 104 9.09 -5.05 8.06
CA PRO A 104 8.32 -4.26 7.09
C PRO A 104 6.87 -4.72 6.93
N THR A 105 6.62 -6.04 7.01
CA THR A 105 5.28 -6.62 6.93
C THR A 105 4.41 -6.25 8.14
N THR A 106 5.00 -6.14 9.33
CA THR A 106 4.30 -5.71 10.54
C THR A 106 3.95 -4.23 10.46
N VAL A 107 4.88 -3.40 9.98
CA VAL A 107 4.62 -1.97 9.69
C VAL A 107 3.46 -1.83 8.69
N TRP A 108 3.50 -2.57 7.58
CA TRP A 108 2.45 -2.54 6.57
C TRP A 108 1.07 -2.92 7.14
N ARG A 109 0.99 -4.02 7.91
CA ARG A 109 -0.26 -4.46 8.56
C ARG A 109 -0.79 -3.42 9.55
N ALA A 110 0.09 -2.80 10.34
CA ALA A 110 -0.29 -1.76 11.30
C ALA A 110 -0.87 -0.54 10.58
N LEU A 111 -0.18 -0.04 9.53
CA LEU A 111 -0.65 1.10 8.75
C LEU A 111 -1.99 0.80 8.04
N HIS A 112 -2.14 -0.37 7.41
CA HIS A 112 -3.40 -0.73 6.77
C HIS A 112 -4.56 -0.84 7.76
N ARG A 113 -4.32 -1.36 8.96
CA ARG A 113 -5.34 -1.43 10.02
C ARG A 113 -5.81 -0.03 10.47
N LEU A 114 -4.90 0.94 10.48
CA LEU A 114 -5.17 2.32 10.87
C LEU A 114 -5.63 3.21 9.71
N GLY A 115 -5.86 2.65 8.52
CA GLY A 115 -6.24 3.42 7.34
C GLY A 115 -5.12 4.30 6.77
N LEU A 116 -3.86 4.03 7.11
CA LEU A 116 -2.64 4.75 6.69
C LEU A 116 -1.78 3.97 5.69
N GLY A 117 -2.34 2.93 5.05
CA GLY A 117 -1.59 1.99 4.20
C GLY A 117 -0.95 2.65 2.98
N THR A 118 -1.60 3.65 2.41
CA THR A 118 -1.15 4.36 1.22
C THR A 118 -0.55 5.73 1.54
N ARG A 119 0.30 6.24 0.64
CA ARG A 119 0.85 7.59 0.73
C ARG A 119 -0.25 8.65 0.77
N ILE A 120 -1.28 8.49 -0.07
CA ILE A 120 -2.40 9.44 -0.15
C ILE A 120 -3.14 9.51 1.19
N GLN A 121 -3.44 8.37 1.81
CA GLN A 121 -4.08 8.34 3.13
C GLN A 121 -3.26 9.09 4.20
N ARG A 122 -1.94 8.93 4.21
CA ARG A 122 -1.06 9.64 5.15
C ARG A 122 -1.02 11.14 4.87
N LEU A 123 -1.00 11.54 3.60
CA LEU A 123 -1.05 12.95 3.20
C LEU A 123 -2.39 13.60 3.56
N LEU A 124 -3.51 12.90 3.39
CA LEU A 124 -4.83 13.41 3.77
C LEU A 124 -4.93 13.69 5.26
N VAL A 125 -4.37 12.82 6.11
CA VAL A 125 -4.33 13.08 7.57
C VAL A 125 -3.53 14.34 7.88
N LEU A 126 -2.40 14.56 7.20
CA LEU A 126 -1.63 15.79 7.36
C LEU A 126 -2.36 17.03 6.82
N GLU A 127 -3.09 16.89 5.72
CA GLU A 127 -3.88 17.97 5.13
C GLU A 127 -4.98 18.43 6.09
N VAL A 128 -5.74 17.48 6.65
CA VAL A 128 -6.76 17.76 7.68
C VAL A 128 -6.11 18.41 8.90
N HIS A 129 -5.02 17.82 9.42
CA HIS A 129 -4.33 18.37 10.59
C HIS A 129 -3.80 19.79 10.33
N SER A 130 -3.23 20.05 9.14
CA SER A 130 -2.76 21.37 8.74
C SER A 130 -3.91 22.35 8.59
N ALA A 131 -5.03 21.95 7.99
CA ALA A 131 -6.21 22.79 7.84
C ALA A 131 -6.76 23.23 9.21
N GLU A 132 -6.80 22.32 10.18
CA GLU A 132 -7.28 22.58 11.55
C GLU A 132 -6.31 23.44 12.38
N HIS A 133 -5.00 23.20 12.30
CA HIS A 133 -4.03 23.76 13.26
C HIS A 133 -3.16 24.89 12.69
N ALA A 134 -2.87 24.87 11.39
CA ALA A 134 -1.92 25.79 10.75
C ALA A 134 -2.54 26.62 9.61
N GLY A 135 -3.76 26.29 9.20
CA GLY A 135 -4.34 26.68 7.92
C GLY A 135 -3.65 25.97 6.74
N LEU A 136 -4.26 26.04 5.55
CA LEU A 136 -3.71 25.42 4.32
C LEU A 136 -2.30 25.94 3.95
N LEU A 137 -1.95 27.13 4.43
CA LEU A 137 -0.67 27.79 4.16
C LEU A 137 -0.08 28.31 5.47
N THR A 138 1.18 28.00 5.71
CA THR A 138 1.95 28.61 6.81
C THR A 138 2.01 30.12 6.63
N GLU A 139 2.14 30.87 7.72
CA GLU A 139 2.26 32.33 7.70
C GLU A 139 3.47 32.80 6.86
N ARG A 140 4.57 32.03 6.88
CA ARG A 140 5.72 32.23 5.98
C ARG A 140 5.33 32.11 4.51
N THR A 141 4.56 31.08 4.16
CA THR A 141 4.08 30.86 2.79
C THR A 141 3.13 31.98 2.36
N ARG A 142 2.22 32.43 3.23
CA ARG A 142 1.33 33.58 2.95
C ARG A 142 2.11 34.87 2.69
N ARG A 143 3.11 35.19 3.53
CA ARG A 143 3.97 36.36 3.31
C ARG A 143 4.77 36.27 2.01
N ASN A 144 5.24 35.08 1.64
CA ASN A 144 5.94 34.89 0.38
C ASN A 144 5.01 35.02 -0.83
N LEU A 145 3.78 34.51 -0.75
CA LEU A 145 2.76 34.67 -1.78
C LEU A 145 2.34 36.13 -1.93
N SER A 146 2.13 36.87 -0.82
CA SER A 146 1.78 38.29 -0.88
C SER A 146 2.93 39.17 -1.37
N ARG A 147 4.19 38.76 -1.14
CA ARG A 147 5.39 39.39 -1.71
C ARG A 147 5.68 38.99 -3.15
N ARG A 148 5.01 37.96 -3.67
CA ARG A 148 5.19 37.49 -5.04
C ARG A 148 4.57 38.54 -5.95
N LYS A 149 5.39 39.49 -6.41
CA LYS A 149 5.01 40.43 -7.46
C LYS A 149 4.51 39.64 -8.66
N VAL A 150 3.51 40.20 -9.34
CA VAL A 150 3.11 39.77 -10.69
C VAL A 150 4.38 39.52 -11.50
N ARG A 151 4.43 38.40 -12.23
CA ARG A 151 5.61 38.07 -13.05
C ARG A 151 5.94 39.32 -13.88
N HIS A 152 7.15 39.83 -13.75
CA HIS A 152 7.63 40.98 -14.52
C HIS A 152 7.69 40.66 -16.02
N VAL A 153 7.68 39.36 -16.33
CA VAL A 153 7.54 38.78 -17.66
C VAL A 153 6.15 38.17 -17.79
N GLN A 154 5.32 38.72 -18.67
CA GLN A 154 4.00 38.18 -18.99
C GLN A 154 4.14 37.03 -20.00
N ALA A 155 3.67 35.84 -19.60
CA ALA A 155 3.53 34.67 -20.44
C ALA A 155 2.39 33.81 -19.86
N GLU A 156 1.32 33.62 -20.62
CA GLU A 156 0.10 32.94 -20.20
C GLU A 156 0.11 31.46 -20.57
N LYS A 157 0.74 31.09 -21.69
CA LYS A 157 0.76 29.71 -22.21
C LYS A 157 2.18 29.17 -22.39
N PRO A 158 2.43 27.87 -22.14
CA PRO A 158 3.71 27.26 -22.46
C PRO A 158 4.07 27.46 -23.95
N GLY A 159 5.32 27.83 -24.22
CA GLY A 159 5.85 28.13 -25.55
C GLY A 159 5.64 29.57 -26.01
N GLU A 160 4.87 30.38 -25.29
CA GLU A 160 4.60 31.78 -25.64
C GLU A 160 5.85 32.66 -25.52
N LEU A 161 6.66 32.41 -24.49
CA LEU A 161 7.90 33.14 -24.27
C LEU A 161 8.95 32.23 -23.63
N VAL A 162 10.09 32.14 -24.28
CA VAL A 162 11.25 31.40 -23.80
C VAL A 162 12.38 32.39 -23.51
N CYS A 163 12.83 32.42 -22.26
CA CYS A 163 14.00 33.20 -21.84
C CYS A 163 15.26 32.36 -22.11
N ILE A 164 16.14 32.88 -22.94
CA ILE A 164 17.43 32.25 -23.25
C ILE A 164 18.54 33.01 -22.52
N ASP A 165 19.41 32.28 -21.84
CA ASP A 165 20.56 32.83 -21.15
C ASP A 165 21.84 32.03 -21.47
N THR A 166 22.96 32.73 -21.48
CA THR A 166 24.29 32.15 -21.71
C THR A 166 25.19 32.47 -20.53
N PHE A 167 25.59 31.43 -19.81
CA PHE A 167 26.40 31.56 -18.60
C PHE A 167 27.81 30.98 -18.82
N TYR A 168 28.86 31.74 -18.50
CA TYR A 168 30.21 31.20 -18.50
C TYR A 168 30.46 30.36 -17.25
N ILE A 169 30.66 29.05 -17.43
CA ILE A 169 30.87 28.11 -16.31
C ILE A 169 32.30 28.24 -15.77
N GLY A 170 33.28 28.33 -16.66
CA GLY A 170 34.70 28.31 -16.29
C GLY A 170 35.59 27.68 -17.35
N LYS A 171 36.83 27.37 -16.97
CA LYS A 171 37.83 26.73 -17.84
C LYS A 171 38.27 25.39 -17.26
N LEU A 172 38.09 24.31 -18.03
CA LEU A 172 38.49 22.96 -17.63
C LEU A 172 39.81 22.56 -18.32
N LYS A 173 40.73 21.94 -17.57
CA LYS A 173 42.03 21.49 -18.08
C LYS A 173 41.83 20.44 -19.18
N GLY A 174 42.46 20.64 -20.33
CA GLY A 174 42.37 19.74 -21.49
C GLY A 174 41.15 19.96 -22.41
N VAL A 175 40.14 20.71 -21.98
CA VAL A 175 38.92 20.99 -22.78
C VAL A 175 38.83 22.47 -23.17
N GLY A 176 39.22 23.38 -22.28
CA GLY A 176 39.14 24.82 -22.53
C GLY A 176 37.98 25.49 -21.81
N LYS A 177 37.49 26.61 -22.36
CA LYS A 177 36.38 27.38 -21.77
C LYS A 177 35.06 26.61 -21.93
N LEU A 178 34.19 26.67 -20.95
CA LEU A 178 32.88 26.04 -20.94
C LEU A 178 31.79 27.07 -20.69
N TRP A 179 30.71 26.94 -21.44
CA TRP A 179 29.55 27.81 -21.39
C TRP A 179 28.28 26.96 -21.26
N GLN A 180 27.29 27.46 -20.54
CA GLN A 180 25.96 26.89 -20.45
C GLN A 180 24.99 27.76 -21.24
N LEU A 181 24.31 27.16 -22.20
CA LEU A 181 23.15 27.75 -22.86
C LEU A 181 21.91 27.21 -22.15
N THR A 182 21.07 28.09 -21.62
CA THR A 182 19.83 27.73 -20.91
C THR A 182 18.65 28.32 -21.65
N ALA A 183 17.59 27.54 -21.84
CA ALA A 183 16.31 28.02 -22.33
C ALA A 183 15.24 27.65 -21.31
N CYS A 184 14.49 28.64 -20.83
CA CYS A 184 13.46 28.48 -19.81
C CYS A 184 12.13 29.07 -20.30
N ASP A 185 11.09 28.26 -20.32
CA ASP A 185 9.74 28.69 -20.64
C ASP A 185 9.18 29.56 -19.50
N ALA A 186 8.82 30.81 -19.82
CA ALA A 186 8.42 31.81 -18.84
C ALA A 186 7.04 31.52 -18.22
N ALA A 187 6.18 30.72 -18.85
CA ALA A 187 4.84 30.37 -18.37
C ALA A 187 4.87 29.15 -17.41
N SER A 188 5.53 28.06 -17.82
CA SER A 188 5.59 26.77 -17.11
C SER A 188 6.81 26.60 -16.19
N SER A 189 7.84 27.45 -16.34
CA SER A 189 9.14 27.27 -15.69
C SER A 189 9.87 25.97 -16.07
N TYR A 190 9.49 25.34 -17.19
CA TYR A 190 10.23 24.23 -17.76
C TYR A 190 11.50 24.75 -18.41
N ALA A 191 12.66 24.15 -18.10
CA ALA A 191 13.95 24.59 -18.63
C ALA A 191 14.78 23.43 -19.18
N MET A 192 15.56 23.73 -20.21
CA MET A 192 16.63 22.88 -20.73
C MET A 192 17.96 23.62 -20.70
N ALA A 193 19.06 22.88 -20.58
CA ALA A 193 20.41 23.44 -20.63
C ALA A 193 21.35 22.55 -21.46
N LYS A 194 22.24 23.18 -22.21
CA LYS A 194 23.30 22.56 -23.01
C LYS A 194 24.64 23.17 -22.63
N VAL A 195 25.65 22.33 -22.40
CA VAL A 195 27.02 22.78 -22.13
C VAL A 195 27.82 22.73 -23.43
N VAL A 196 28.50 23.83 -23.75
CA VAL A 196 29.27 24.00 -24.99
C VAL A 196 30.68 24.51 -24.70
N SER A 197 31.64 24.14 -25.55
CA SER A 197 33.06 24.50 -25.41
C SER A 197 33.41 25.86 -26.03
N ALA A 198 32.47 26.48 -26.74
CA ALA A 198 32.63 27.81 -27.32
C ALA A 198 31.32 28.59 -27.33
N ASN A 199 31.39 29.90 -27.08
CA ASN A 199 30.25 30.81 -27.20
C ASN A 199 30.21 31.36 -28.62
N ASN A 200 29.69 30.57 -29.56
CA ASN A 200 29.53 30.94 -30.96
C ASN A 200 28.20 30.41 -31.53
N ALA A 201 27.79 30.95 -32.68
CA ALA A 201 26.51 30.61 -33.31
C ALA A 201 26.40 29.13 -33.71
N ARG A 202 27.52 28.44 -33.96
CA ARG A 202 27.52 27.03 -34.37
C ARG A 202 27.16 26.10 -33.22
N GLU A 203 27.65 26.40 -32.02
CA GLU A 203 27.35 25.64 -30.81
C GLU A 203 25.94 25.94 -30.25
N ALA A 204 25.43 27.14 -30.56
CA ALA A 204 24.11 27.63 -30.14
C ALA A 204 22.94 27.15 -31.02
N ALA A 205 23.21 26.68 -32.24
CA ALA A 205 22.25 25.99 -33.10
C ALA A 205 21.99 24.54 -32.62
#